data_AF-A0A1I6TCY6-F1
#
_entry.id   AF-A0A1I6TCY6-F1
#
_cell.length_a   1.000
_cell.length_b   1.000
_cell.length_c   1.000
_cell.angle_alpha   90.00
_cell.angle_beta   90.00
_cell.angle_gamma   90.00
#
_symmetry.space_group_name_H-M   'P 1'
#
loop_
_entity.id
_entity.type
_entity.pdbx_description
1 polymer ?
#
loop_
_entity_poly.entity_id
_entity_poly.type
_entity_poly.pdbx_seq_one_letter_code
_entity_poly.pdbx_strand_id
1 'polypeptide(L)'
;MNEAMQLSLQLQEKIEKLSIEDLETEFHTLTTRFISFLNRQEDIEKRIMLDNPYARVRETSLSEMVLHVVNHGTYHRGNISAMLHQLDASSVMTDYAFYWYSEDAIHQK
;
A
#
# COMPACT_ATOMS: atom_id res chain seq x y z
N MET A 1 -3.61 -5.80 18.77
CA MET A 1 -4.05 -4.69 17.91
C MET A 1 -3.79 -3.31 18.52
N ASN A 2 -3.98 -3.10 19.83
CA ASN A 2 -3.60 -1.83 20.49
C ASN A 2 -2.12 -1.46 20.32
N GLU A 3 -1.20 -2.43 20.44
CA GLU A 3 0.23 -2.20 20.21
C GLU A 3 0.52 -1.80 18.75
N ALA A 4 -0.01 -2.55 17.78
CA ALA A 4 0.10 -2.21 16.36
C ALA A 4 -0.46 -0.80 16.06
N MET A 5 -1.51 -0.38 16.77
CA MET A 5 -2.06 0.95 16.65
C MET A 5 -1.11 2.03 17.18
N GLN A 6 -0.57 1.84 18.38
CA GLN A 6 0.39 2.79 18.97
C GLN A 6 1.63 2.94 18.09
N LEU A 7 2.13 1.83 17.55
CA LEU A 7 3.24 1.84 16.59
C LEU A 7 2.88 2.62 15.30
N SER A 8 1.65 2.49 14.81
CA SER A 8 1.20 3.22 13.61
C SER A 8 1.16 4.74 13.83
N LEU A 9 0.73 5.20 15.01
CA LEU A 9 0.70 6.62 15.36
C LEU A 9 2.11 7.22 15.43
N GLN A 10 3.03 6.52 16.10
CA GLN A 10 4.43 6.94 16.18
C GLN A 10 5.09 6.99 14.80
N LEU A 11 4.79 6.00 13.96
CA LEU A 11 5.30 5.95 12.60
C LEU A 11 4.74 7.09 11.74
N GLN A 12 3.45 7.42 11.88
CA GLN A 12 2.83 8.54 11.19
C GLN A 12 3.54 9.86 11.54
N GLU A 13 3.74 10.16 12.82
CA GLU A 13 4.44 11.38 13.25
C GLU A 13 5.87 11.49 12.72
N LYS A 14 6.56 10.35 12.53
CA LYS A 14 7.88 10.30 11.89
C LYS A 14 7.76 10.60 10.40
N ILE A 15 6.85 9.91 9.70
CA ILE A 15 6.72 9.96 8.24
C ILE A 15 6.30 11.36 7.76
N GLU A 16 5.41 12.05 8.48
CA GLU A 16 4.93 13.40 8.12
C GLU A 16 6.02 14.48 8.11
N LYS A 17 7.18 14.20 8.72
CA LYS A 17 8.32 15.13 8.82
C LYS A 17 9.42 14.85 7.80
N LEU A 18 9.31 13.79 7.01
CA LEU A 18 10.34 13.39 6.05
C LEU A 18 10.31 14.30 4.82
N SER A 19 11.47 14.45 4.18
CA SER A 19 11.51 14.95 2.81
C SER A 19 10.90 13.92 1.85
N ILE A 20 10.67 14.30 0.59
CA ILE A 20 10.14 13.38 -0.42
C ILE A 20 11.13 12.23 -0.68
N GLU A 21 12.43 12.51 -0.68
CA GLU A 21 13.49 11.52 -0.91
C GLU A 21 13.58 10.50 0.24
N ASP A 22 13.47 10.98 1.49
CA ASP A 22 13.45 10.11 2.65
C ASP A 22 12.15 9.29 2.72
N LEU A 23 11.02 9.89 2.33
CA LEU A 23 9.73 9.20 2.23
C LEU A 23 9.79 8.07 1.19
N GLU A 24 10.41 8.31 0.04
CA GLU A 24 10.64 7.30 -0.99
C GLU A 24 11.51 6.15 -0.47
N THR A 25 12.54 6.46 0.31
CA THR A 25 13.41 5.44 0.94
C THR A 25 12.64 4.57 1.94
N GLU A 26 11.82 5.19 2.79
CA GLU A 26 10.96 4.46 3.75
C GLU A 26 9.88 3.64 3.03
N PHE A 27 9.34 4.14 1.92
CA PHE A 27 8.39 3.40 1.07
C PHE A 27 9.02 2.12 0.49
N HIS A 28 10.23 2.20 -0.07
CA HIS A 28 10.94 1.03 -0.58
C HIS A 28 11.27 0.02 0.54
N THR A 29 11.67 0.52 1.71
CA THR A 29 11.93 -0.30 2.89
C THR A 29 10.67 -1.05 3.35
N LEU A 30 9.53 -0.36 3.43
CA LEU A 30 8.24 -0.95 3.78
C LEU A 30 7.80 -2.00 2.74
N THR A 31 7.95 -1.67 1.46
CA THR A 31 7.62 -2.57 0.34
C THR A 31 8.40 -3.89 0.43
N THR A 32 9.71 -3.81 0.67
CA THR A 32 10.58 -4.99 0.83
C THR A 32 10.14 -5.86 2.01
N ARG A 33 9.75 -5.24 3.13
CA ARG A 33 9.23 -5.94 4.31
C ARG A 33 7.89 -6.61 4.02
N PHE A 34 6.99 -5.94 3.30
CA PHE A 34 5.69 -6.50 2.89
C PHE A 34 5.87 -7.73 2.00
N ILE A 35 6.70 -7.64 0.95
CA ILE A 35 6.99 -8.76 0.05
C ILE A 35 7.60 -9.93 0.85
N SER A 36 8.57 -9.66 1.71
CA SER A 36 9.21 -10.68 2.55
C SER A 36 8.23 -11.33 3.53
N PHE A 37 7.24 -10.58 4.04
CA PHE A 37 6.18 -11.12 4.88
C PHE A 37 5.24 -12.03 4.08
N LEU A 38 4.75 -11.55 2.93
CA LEU A 38 3.80 -12.28 2.08
C LEU A 38 4.41 -13.58 1.53
N ASN A 39 5.68 -13.56 1.09
CA ASN A 39 6.38 -14.75 0.59
C ASN A 39 6.57 -15.86 1.64
N ARG A 40 6.40 -15.56 2.93
CA ARG A 40 6.49 -16.54 4.02
C ARG A 40 5.14 -17.15 4.42
N GLN A 41 4.04 -16.70 3.81
CA GLN A 41 2.71 -17.22 4.12
C GLN A 41 2.44 -18.46 3.27
N GLU A 42 2.21 -19.60 3.92
CA GLU A 42 1.85 -20.84 3.22
C GLU A 42 0.41 -20.82 2.69
N ASP A 43 -0.50 -20.16 3.41
CA ASP A 43 -1.91 -20.02 3.07
C ASP A 43 -2.39 -18.59 3.39
N ILE A 44 -2.60 -17.80 2.34
CA ILE A 44 -3.10 -16.42 2.46
C ILE A 44 -4.62 -16.35 2.68
N GLU A 45 -5.34 -17.44 2.46
CA GLU A 45 -6.80 -17.54 2.62
C GLU A 45 -7.20 -17.98 4.04
N LYS A 46 -6.22 -18.38 4.86
CA LYS A 46 -6.44 -18.75 6.26
C LYS A 46 -7.21 -17.65 7.00
N ARG A 47 -8.33 -18.04 7.60
CA ARG A 47 -9.19 -17.14 8.38
C ARG A 47 -8.55 -16.78 9.71
N ILE A 48 -8.54 -15.49 10.00
CA ILE A 48 -8.07 -14.89 11.24
C ILE A 48 -9.11 -13.92 11.79
N MET A 49 -9.25 -13.91 13.12
CA MET A 49 -10.08 -12.94 13.81
C MET A 49 -9.29 -11.65 14.03
N LEU A 50 -9.67 -10.60 13.32
CA LEU A 50 -9.07 -9.27 13.46
C LEU A 50 -9.95 -8.42 14.39
N ASP A 51 -9.39 -8.05 15.54
CA ASP A 51 -10.00 -7.07 16.45
C ASP A 51 -9.47 -5.66 16.15
N ASN A 52 -10.09 -4.98 15.18
CA ASN A 52 -9.67 -3.65 14.78
C ASN A 52 -10.21 -2.58 15.75
N PRO A 53 -9.34 -1.83 16.45
CA PRO A 53 -9.75 -0.86 17.48
C PRO A 53 -10.50 0.36 16.93
N TYR A 54 -10.46 0.63 15.62
CA TYR A 54 -11.27 1.67 14.97
C TYR A 54 -12.58 1.16 14.36
N ALA A 55 -12.75 -0.15 14.28
CA ALA A 55 -13.92 -0.76 13.66
C ALA A 55 -14.54 -1.76 14.63
N ARG A 56 -14.74 -2.99 14.17
CA ARG A 56 -15.31 -4.09 14.94
C ARG A 56 -14.47 -5.32 14.71
N VAL A 57 -14.61 -6.29 15.62
CA VAL A 57 -14.09 -7.63 15.41
C VAL A 57 -14.67 -8.21 14.12
N ARG A 58 -13.81 -8.73 13.25
CA ARG A 58 -14.19 -9.33 11.97
C ARG A 58 -13.29 -10.52 11.64
N GLU A 59 -13.90 -11.60 11.14
CA GLU A 59 -13.17 -12.67 10.49
C GLU A 59 -12.75 -12.24 9.08
N THR A 60 -11.48 -12.43 8.73
CA THR A 60 -10.88 -12.03 7.46
C THR A 60 -9.71 -12.94 7.12
N SER A 61 -9.20 -12.83 5.90
CA SER A 61 -7.98 -13.49 5.42
C SER A 61 -6.86 -12.47 5.15
N LEU A 62 -5.64 -12.93 4.91
CA LEU A 62 -4.55 -12.04 4.49
C LEU A 62 -4.78 -11.51 3.07
N SER A 63 -5.36 -12.30 2.17
CA SER A 63 -5.70 -11.84 0.82
C SER A 63 -6.71 -10.68 0.83
N GLU A 64 -7.74 -10.74 1.69
CA GLU A 64 -8.68 -9.63 1.91
C GLU A 64 -7.99 -8.38 2.47
N MET A 65 -7.00 -8.54 3.36
CA MET A 65 -6.20 -7.41 3.86
C MET A 65 -5.32 -6.79 2.77
N VAL A 66 -4.68 -7.60 1.93
CA VAL A 66 -3.89 -7.11 0.79
C VAL A 66 -4.80 -6.36 -0.19
N LEU A 67 -5.97 -6.91 -0.51
CA LEU A 67 -6.94 -6.25 -1.37
C LEU A 67 -7.37 -4.89 -0.81
N HIS A 68 -7.60 -4.80 0.50
CA HIS A 68 -7.89 -3.54 1.17
C HIS A 68 -6.75 -2.52 1.00
N VAL A 69 -5.49 -2.92 1.23
CA VAL A 69 -4.31 -2.04 1.08
C VAL A 69 -4.19 -1.54 -0.36
N VAL A 70 -4.33 -2.42 -1.35
CA VAL A 70 -4.26 -2.06 -2.78
C VAL A 70 -5.38 -1.10 -3.18
N ASN A 71 -6.60 -1.37 -2.74
CA ASN A 71 -7.76 -0.51 -3.04
C ASN A 71 -7.60 0.87 -2.38
N HIS A 72 -7.20 0.92 -1.11
CA HIS A 72 -6.97 2.17 -0.39
C HIS A 72 -5.82 2.99 -1.00
N GLY A 73 -4.73 2.33 -1.42
CA GLY A 73 -3.64 2.99 -2.14
C GLY A 73 -4.09 3.56 -3.49
N THR A 74 -4.94 2.85 -4.23
CA THR A 74 -5.50 3.32 -5.51
C THR A 74 -6.37 4.56 -5.32
N TYR A 75 -7.19 4.59 -4.26
CA TYR A 75 -7.98 5.77 -3.89
C TYR A 75 -7.10 7.01 -3.66
N HIS A 76 -6.05 6.90 -2.84
CA HIS A 76 -5.15 8.04 -2.57
C HIS A 76 -4.34 8.48 -3.79
N ARG A 77 -3.92 7.53 -4.63
CA ARG A 77 -3.24 7.86 -5.90
C ARG A 77 -4.16 8.61 -6.87
N GLY A 78 -5.47 8.29 -6.86
CA GLY A 78 -6.49 9.06 -7.58
C GLY A 78 -6.57 10.51 -7.12
N ASN A 79 -6.56 10.73 -5.79
CA ASN A 79 -6.55 12.09 -5.23
C ASN A 79 -5.30 12.89 -5.64
N ILE A 80 -4.11 12.25 -5.63
CA ILE A 80 -2.87 12.89 -6.11
C ILE A 80 -2.96 13.22 -7.59
N SER A 81 -3.49 12.31 -8.42
CA SER A 81 -3.68 12.57 -9.85
C SER A 81 -4.59 13.78 -10.10
N ALA A 82 -5.67 13.92 -9.32
CA ALA A 82 -6.54 15.09 -9.40
C ALA A 82 -5.79 16.38 -9.02
N MET A 83 -4.98 16.37 -7.96
CA MET A 83 -4.17 17.52 -7.56
C MET A 83 -3.15 17.91 -8.63
N LEU A 84 -2.49 16.93 -9.28
CA LEU A 84 -1.56 17.20 -10.39
C LEU A 84 -2.28 17.92 -11.54
N HIS A 85 -3.45 17.45 -11.94
CA HIS A 85 -4.24 18.09 -13.00
C HIS A 85 -4.71 19.51 -12.63
N GLN A 86 -5.04 19.76 -11.35
CA GLN A 86 -5.38 21.10 -10.87
C GLN A 86 -4.20 22.08 -10.92
N LEU A 87 -2.97 21.57 -10.93
CA LEU A 87 -1.73 22.34 -11.05
C LEU A 87 -1.20 22.38 -12.50
N ASP A 88 -2.04 22.05 -13.49
CA ASP A 88 -1.68 21.93 -14.90
C ASP A 88 -0.54 20.92 -15.18
N ALA A 89 -0.30 19.99 -14.25
CA ALA A 89 0.64 18.89 -14.40
C ALA A 89 -0.05 17.61 -14.91
N SER A 90 0.71 16.78 -15.63
CA SER A 90 0.24 15.47 -16.06
C SER A 90 0.39 14.43 -14.94
N SER A 91 -0.62 13.57 -14.76
CA SER A 91 -0.48 12.34 -13.99
C SER A 91 0.07 11.20 -14.85
N VAL A 92 0.25 10.02 -14.25
CA VAL A 92 0.65 8.77 -14.90
C VAL A 92 -0.57 7.87 -15.16
N MET A 93 -0.47 6.97 -16.14
CA MET A 93 -1.52 5.97 -16.38
C MET A 93 -1.62 5.01 -15.19
N THR A 94 -2.85 4.78 -14.72
CA THR A 94 -3.12 3.95 -13.53
C THR A 94 -3.94 2.70 -13.82
N ASP A 95 -4.26 2.47 -15.10
CA ASP A 95 -5.04 1.33 -15.55
C ASP A 95 -4.30 0.03 -15.31
N TYR A 96 -5.00 -0.97 -14.78
CA TYR A 96 -4.40 -2.28 -14.54
C TYR A 96 -3.93 -2.96 -15.85
N ALA A 97 -4.64 -2.73 -16.96
CA ALA A 97 -4.23 -3.25 -18.26
C ALA A 97 -2.87 -2.69 -18.72
N PHE A 98 -2.53 -1.45 -18.35
CA PHE A 98 -1.22 -0.88 -18.66
C PHE A 98 -0.08 -1.67 -18.01
N TYR A 99 -0.29 -2.14 -16.77
CA TYR A 99 0.70 -2.96 -16.07
C TYR A 99 1.06 -4.22 -16.88
N TRP A 100 0.06 -4.94 -17.41
CA TRP A 100 0.29 -6.15 -18.21
C TRP A 100 1.25 -5.90 -19.38
N TYR A 101 1.08 -4.79 -20.09
CA TYR A 101 1.89 -4.47 -21.26
C TYR A 101 3.20 -3.74 -20.92
N SER A 102 3.36 -3.24 -19.70
CA SER A 102 4.59 -2.58 -19.25
C SER A 102 5.73 -3.56 -18.93
N GLU A 103 5.41 -4.77 -18.44
CA GLU A 103 6.39 -5.82 -18.10
C GLU A 103 7.00 -6.47 -19.36
N ASP A 104 6.18 -6.61 -20.41
CA ASP A 104 6.61 -7.11 -21.73
C ASP A 104 7.62 -6.16 -22.41
N ALA A 105 7.54 -4.85 -22.12
CA ALA A 105 8.48 -3.86 -22.65
C ALA A 105 9.87 -3.88 -21.97
N ILE A 106 9.96 -4.45 -20.76
CA ILE A 106 11.22 -4.58 -20.00
C ILE A 106 12.01 -5.83 -20.43
N HIS A 107 11.34 -6.88 -20.91
CA HIS A 107 11.96 -8.14 -21.32
C HIS A 107 12.27 -8.24 -22.83
N GLN A 108 12.00 -7.18 -23.61
CA GLN A 108 12.28 -7.09 -25.05
C GLN A 108 13.48 -6.18 -25.41
N LYS A 109 14.30 -5.78 -24.42
CA LYS A 109 15.58 -5.09 -24.63
C LYS A 109 16.74 -5.93 -24.11
#